data_AF-A0AAP6A8P4-F1
#
_entry.id   AF-A0AAP6A8P4-F1
#
_cell.length_a   1.000
_cell.length_b   1.000
_cell.length_c   1.000
_cell.angle_alpha   90.00
_cell.angle_beta   90.00
_cell.angle_gamma   90.00
#
_symmetry.space_group_name_H-M   'P 1'
#
loop_
_entity.id
_entity.type
_entity.pdbx_description
1 polymer ?
#
loop_
_entity_poly.entity_id
_entity_poly.type
_entity_poly.pdbx_seq_one_letter_code
_entity_poly.pdbx_strand_id
1 'polypeptide(L)'
;INAFIGIDLRHYESGNFLAKEHITKRGNPYARKILFKCIHNIASASHTNPCHIADFYEKRKRQSQMTSTKSHTIASIHRLIRTMYYLIMHNKLYDYASTQNR
;
A
#
# COMPACT_ATOMS: atom_id res chain seq x y z
N ILE A 1 1.07 12.69 -1.56
CA ILE A 1 2.15 11.73 -1.19
C ILE A 1 2.33 10.63 -2.23
N ASN A 2 1.26 9.93 -2.64
CA ASN A 2 1.37 8.82 -3.60
C ASN A 2 1.93 9.22 -4.99
N ALA A 3 1.56 10.40 -5.51
CA ALA A 3 2.12 10.95 -6.76
C ALA A 3 3.62 11.20 -6.70
N PHE A 4 4.08 11.73 -5.56
CA PHE A 4 5.49 11.99 -5.30
C PHE A 4 6.31 10.69 -5.30
N ILE A 5 5.77 9.59 -4.76
CA ILE A 5 6.42 8.27 -4.79
C ILE A 5 6.23 7.61 -6.18
N GLY A 6 5.17 7.97 -6.89
CA GLY A 6 4.75 7.34 -8.14
C GLY A 6 4.20 5.95 -7.85
N ILE A 7 3.11 5.87 -7.10
CA ILE A 7 2.32 4.65 -6.89
C ILE A 7 0.84 4.83 -7.25
N ASP A 8 0.47 5.99 -7.81
CA ASP A 8 -0.89 6.26 -8.26
C ASP A 8 -1.23 5.44 -9.48
N LEU A 9 -2.52 5.13 -9.64
CA LEU A 9 -3.06 4.54 -10.86
C LEU A 9 -3.14 5.60 -11.94
N ARG A 10 -2.61 5.29 -13.13
CA ARG A 10 -2.79 6.08 -14.33
C ARG A 10 -3.97 5.51 -15.11
N HIS A 11 -4.94 6.38 -15.35
CA HIS A 11 -6.00 6.15 -16.32
C HIS A 11 -5.56 6.79 -17.63
N TYR A 12 -5.69 6.07 -18.73
CA TYR A 12 -5.45 6.61 -20.06
C TYR A 12 -6.73 6.44 -20.86
N GLU A 13 -7.26 7.57 -21.33
CA GLU A 13 -8.49 7.65 -22.08
C GLU A 13 -8.22 8.48 -23.35
N SER A 14 -8.72 8.02 -24.50
CA SER A 14 -8.60 8.72 -25.78
C SER A 14 -9.83 8.43 -26.63
N GLY A 15 -10.72 9.41 -26.79
CA GLY A 15 -12.02 9.17 -27.42
C GLY A 15 -12.81 8.09 -26.68
N ASN A 16 -13.26 7.05 -27.40
CA ASN A 16 -13.96 5.89 -26.81
C ASN A 16 -13.02 4.79 -26.28
N PHE A 17 -11.70 5.01 -26.25
CA PHE A 17 -10.74 4.02 -25.76
C PHE A 17 -10.42 4.22 -24.28
N LEU A 18 -10.74 3.21 -23.46
CA LEU A 18 -10.36 3.10 -22.05
C LEU A 18 -9.24 2.08 -21.91
N ALA A 19 -8.02 2.54 -21.59
CA ALA A 19 -6.89 1.64 -21.37
C ALA A 19 -6.93 1.02 -19.97
N LYS A 20 -6.33 -0.18 -19.85
CA LYS A 20 -6.09 -0.82 -18.56
C LYS A 20 -5.25 0.09 -17.66
N GLU A 21 -5.70 0.26 -16.42
CA GLU A 21 -4.99 1.03 -15.42
C GLU A 21 -3.58 0.50 -15.20
N HIS A 22 -2.62 1.42 -15.11
CA HIS A 22 -1.23 1.09 -14.83
C HIS A 22 -0.65 1.98 -13.75
N ILE A 23 0.15 1.42 -12.85
CA ILE A 23 0.82 2.17 -11.79
C ILE A 23 1.82 3.16 -12.41
N THR A 24 1.69 4.43 -12.06
CA THR A 24 2.62 5.48 -12.45
C THR A 24 4.03 5.17 -11.95
N LYS A 25 5.07 5.49 -12.72
CA LYS A 25 6.48 5.36 -12.28
C LYS A 25 7.22 6.70 -12.24
N ARG A 26 6.50 7.81 -12.39
CA ARG A 26 7.04 9.18 -12.56
C ARG A 26 7.57 9.81 -11.28
N GLY A 27 7.18 9.29 -10.10
CA GLY A 27 7.69 9.77 -8.81
C GLY A 27 9.06 9.21 -8.46
N ASN A 28 9.51 9.47 -7.23
CA ASN A 28 10.83 9.12 -6.73
C ASN A 28 11.05 7.59 -6.69
N PRO A 29 12.00 7.05 -7.48
CA PRO A 29 12.25 5.61 -7.56
C PRO A 29 12.85 5.03 -6.27
N TYR A 30 13.64 5.81 -5.53
CA TYR A 30 14.22 5.39 -4.25
C TYR A 30 13.14 5.25 -3.18
N ALA A 31 12.26 6.25 -3.06
CA ALA A 31 11.13 6.20 -2.13
C ALA A 31 10.25 4.98 -2.40
N ARG A 32 9.95 4.70 -3.68
CA ARG A 32 9.18 3.51 -4.09
C ARG A 32 9.89 2.21 -3.70
N LYS A 33 11.20 2.11 -3.92
CA LYS A 33 12.00 0.92 -3.57
C LYS A 33 12.07 0.69 -2.05
N ILE A 34 12.25 1.76 -1.28
CA ILE A 34 12.27 1.70 0.19
C ILE A 34 10.92 1.22 0.71
N LEU A 35 9.83 1.86 0.29
CA LEU A 35 8.47 1.49 0.73
C LEU A 35 8.09 0.06 0.34
N PHE A 36 8.53 -0.40 -0.84
CA PHE A 36 8.35 -1.79 -1.24
C PHE A 36 9.03 -2.73 -0.25
N LYS A 37 10.30 -2.49 0.09
CA LYS A 37 11.04 -3.26 1.11
C LYS A 37 10.38 -3.18 2.50
N CYS A 38 9.88 -2.01 2.90
CA CYS A 38 9.21 -1.83 4.19
C CYS A 38 7.99 -2.75 4.32
N ILE A 39 7.14 -2.87 3.31
CA ILE A 39 5.98 -3.78 3.36
C ILE A 39 6.42 -5.24 3.51
N HIS A 40 7.46 -5.66 2.78
CA HIS A 40 7.99 -7.02 2.92
C HIS A 40 8.59 -7.27 4.30
N ASN A 41 9.26 -6.28 4.89
CA ASN A 41 9.76 -6.36 6.25
C ASN A 41 8.63 -6.45 7.28
N ILE A 42 7.58 -5.62 7.14
CA ILE A 42 6.36 -5.68 7.97
C ILE A 42 5.70 -7.06 7.87
N ALA A 43 5.55 -7.60 6.66
CA ALA A 43 5.00 -8.93 6.46
C ALA A 43 5.87 -10.02 7.12
N SER A 44 7.20 -9.93 6.99
CA SER A 44 8.13 -10.86 7.63
C SER A 44 8.07 -10.80 9.16
N ALA A 45 7.87 -9.62 9.74
CA ALA A 45 7.80 -9.39 11.18
C ALA A 45 6.39 -9.66 11.76
N SER A 46 5.39 -9.92 10.91
CA SER A 46 3.99 -10.07 11.33
C SER A 46 3.74 -11.26 12.26
N HIS A 47 4.62 -12.26 12.22
CA HIS A 47 4.54 -13.41 13.12
C HIS A 47 4.85 -13.08 14.59
N THR A 48 5.59 -12.01 14.84
CA THR A 48 5.98 -11.59 16.20
C THR A 48 5.31 -10.28 16.62
N ASN A 49 4.97 -9.42 15.66
CA ASN A 49 4.37 -8.12 15.93
C ASN A 49 3.07 -7.95 15.13
N PRO A 50 1.90 -7.86 15.80
CA PRO A 50 0.63 -7.69 15.10
C PRO A 50 0.57 -6.33 14.38
N CYS A 51 0.15 -6.33 13.12
CA CYS A 51 0.10 -5.13 12.29
C CYS A 51 -1.03 -5.19 11.25
N HIS A 52 -1.91 -4.19 11.27
CA HIS A 52 -3.03 -4.10 10.32
C HIS A 52 -2.59 -4.03 8.85
N ILE A 53 -1.37 -3.54 8.59
CA ILE A 53 -0.81 -3.49 7.25
C ILE A 53 -0.39 -4.90 6.78
N ALA A 54 0.15 -5.71 7.69
CA ALA A 54 0.46 -7.12 7.42
C ALA A 54 -0.83 -7.92 7.20
N ASP A 55 -1.84 -7.74 8.04
CA ASP A 55 -3.13 -8.43 7.90
C ASP A 55 -3.80 -8.10 6.56
N PHE A 56 -3.74 -6.83 6.17
CA PHE A 56 -4.25 -6.37 4.89
C PHE A 56 -3.51 -7.00 3.72
N TYR A 57 -2.18 -7.05 3.79
CA TYR A 57 -1.34 -7.66 2.77
C TYR A 57 -1.68 -9.15 2.61
N GLU A 58 -1.75 -9.89 3.73
CA GLU A 58 -2.09 -11.32 3.72
C GLU A 58 -3.52 -11.57 3.26
N LYS A 59 -4.50 -10.76 3.69
CA LYS A 59 -5.88 -10.84 3.20
C LYS A 59 -5.95 -10.67 1.68
N ARG A 60 -5.24 -9.67 1.13
CA ARG A 60 -5.20 -9.44 -0.32
C ARG A 60 -4.49 -10.56 -1.08
N LYS A 61 -3.41 -11.10 -0.51
CA LYS A 61 -2.66 -12.23 -1.06
C LYS A 61 -3.54 -13.48 -1.15
N ARG A 62 -4.38 -13.75 -0.14
CA ARG A 62 -5.33 -14.89 -0.13
C ARG A 62 -6.50 -14.69 -1.09
N GLN A 63 -7.01 -13.46 -1.21
CA GLN A 63 -8.18 -13.16 -2.07
C GLN A 63 -7.87 -13.15 -3.56
N SER A 64 -6.60 -13.01 -3.95
CA SER A 64 -6.21 -12.87 -5.33
C SER A 64 -5.76 -14.21 -5.91
N GLN A 65 -6.41 -14.66 -6.99
CA GLN A 65 -5.89 -15.75 -7.82
C GLN A 65 -4.68 -15.31 -8.68
N MET A 66 -4.38 -14.01 -8.74
CA MET A 66 -3.30 -13.48 -9.58
C MET A 66 -1.94 -13.55 -8.87
N THR A 67 -0.94 -14.05 -9.61
CA THR A 67 0.44 -14.33 -9.18
C THR A 67 1.28 -13.10 -8.78
N SER A 68 0.81 -11.89 -9.05
CA SER A 68 1.62 -10.67 -8.93
C SER A 68 1.57 -10.08 -7.51
N THR A 69 2.53 -10.49 -6.67
CA THR A 69 2.83 -9.91 -5.35
C THR A 69 2.96 -8.39 -5.36
N LYS A 70 3.42 -7.81 -6.48
CA LYS A 70 3.62 -6.36 -6.65
C LYS A 70 2.34 -5.56 -6.43
N SER A 71 1.19 -6.04 -6.90
CA SER A 71 -0.08 -5.31 -6.77
C SER A 71 -0.53 -5.24 -5.31
N HIS A 72 -0.40 -6.35 -4.59
CA HIS A 72 -0.70 -6.43 -3.16
C HIS A 72 0.23 -5.50 -2.36
N THR A 73 1.52 -5.49 -2.68
CA THR A 73 2.50 -4.59 -2.05
C THR A 73 2.16 -3.12 -2.28
N ILE A 74 1.85 -2.71 -3.52
CA ILE A 74 1.50 -1.31 -3.83
C ILE A 74 0.25 -0.87 -3.06
N ALA A 75 -0.76 -1.74 -2.97
CA ALA A 75 -1.96 -1.42 -2.22
C ALA A 75 -1.69 -1.32 -0.71
N SER A 76 -0.79 -2.16 -0.16
CA SER A 76 -0.35 -2.06 1.23
C SER A 76 0.45 -0.79 1.51
N ILE A 77 1.31 -0.34 0.57
CA ILE A 77 2.00 0.95 0.67
C ILE A 77 0.98 2.10 0.74
N HIS A 78 -0.06 2.07 -0.12
CA HIS A 78 -1.11 3.07 -0.09
C HIS A 78 -1.81 3.13 1.28
N ARG A 79 -2.15 1.97 1.86
CA ARG A 79 -2.78 1.90 3.18
C ARG A 79 -1.83 2.39 4.29
N LEU A 80 -0.55 2.01 4.23
CA LEU A 80 0.48 2.44 5.18
C LEU A 80 0.61 3.97 5.21
N ILE A 81 0.73 4.61 4.05
CA ILE A 81 0.84 6.07 3.94
C ILE A 81 -0.40 6.75 4.53
N ARG A 82 -1.60 6.23 4.24
CA ARG A 82 -2.85 6.78 4.77
C ARG A 82 -2.93 6.65 6.28
N THR A 83 -2.50 5.53 6.85
CA THR A 83 -2.44 5.33 8.31
C THR A 83 -1.41 6.24 8.95
N MET A 84 -0.18 6.31 8.42
CA MET A 84 0.87 7.21 8.95
C MET A 84 0.43 8.68 8.92
N TYR A 85 -0.17 9.12 7.81
CA TYR A 85 -0.67 10.48 7.68
C TYR A 85 -1.75 10.79 8.72
N TYR A 86 -2.71 9.88 8.93
CA TYR A 86 -3.74 10.05 9.96
C TYR A 86 -3.13 10.17 11.37
N LEU A 87 -2.22 9.28 11.74
CA LEU A 87 -1.60 9.28 13.07
C LEU A 87 -0.85 10.58 13.34
N ILE A 88 -0.07 11.05 12.36
CA ILE A 88 0.70 12.30 12.46
C ILE A 88 -0.25 13.50 12.58
N MET A 89 -1.25 13.59 11.71
CA MET A 89 -2.20 14.73 11.69
C MET A 89 -3.01 14.87 12.97
N HIS A 90 -3.30 13.75 13.64
CA HIS A 90 -4.07 13.74 14.89
C HIS A 90 -3.21 13.56 16.15
N ASN A 91 -1.87 13.54 16.00
CA ASN A 91 -0.92 13.26 17.08
C ASN A 91 -1.30 12.01 17.91
N LYS A 92 -1.71 10.95 17.24
CA LYS A 92 -2.11 9.68 17.86
C LYS A 92 -1.01 8.64 17.72
N LEU A 93 -0.80 7.88 18.78
CA LEU A 93 0.05 6.69 18.72
C LEU A 93 -0.67 5.59 17.93
N TYR A 94 0.11 4.77 17.23
CA TYR A 94 -0.41 3.58 16.59
C TYR A 94 -0.84 2.58 17.66
N ASP A 95 -2.10 2.16 17.60
CA ASP A 95 -2.65 1.12 18.47
C ASP A 95 -3.32 0.04 17.62
N TYR A 96 -2.96 -1.21 17.90
CA TYR A 96 -3.49 -2.35 17.16
C TYR A 96 -4.92 -2.72 17.61
N ALA A 97 -5.31 -2.40 18.85
CA ALA A 97 -6.62 -2.78 19.38
C ALA A 97 -7.75 -1.84 18.91
N SER A 98 -7.48 -0.54 18.80
CA SER A 98 -8.51 0.47 18.49
C SER A 98 -9.07 0.44 17.07
N THR A 99 -8.43 -0.25 16.11
CA THR A 99 -8.87 -0.25 14.70
C THR A 99 -9.58 -1.52 14.23
N GLN A 100 -9.98 -2.43 15.13
CA GLN A 100 -10.80 -3.61 14.79
C GLN A 100 -12.29 -3.31 14.60
N ASN A 101 -12.76 -2.08 14.90
CA ASN A 101 -14.17 -1.69 14.81
C ASN A 101 -14.48 -0.84 13.56
N ARG A 102 -14.23 -1.35 12.36
CA ARG A 102 -14.81 -0.78 11.13
C ARG A 102 -14.87 -1.74 9.94
#